data_AF-A0AAD4DRX0-F1
#
_entry.id   AF-A0AAD4DRX0-F1
#
_cell.length_a   1.000
_cell.length_b   1.000
_cell.length_c   1.000
_cell.angle_alpha   90.00
_cell.angle_beta   90.00
_cell.angle_gamma   90.00
#
_symmetry.space_group_name_H-M   'P 1'
#
loop_
_entity.id
_entity.type
_entity.pdbx_description
1 polymer ?
#
loop_
_entity_poly.entity_id
_entity_poly.type
_entity_poly.pdbx_seq_one_letter_code
_entity_poly.pdbx_strand_id
1 'polypeptide(L)'
;MVIVDKSGVHRLEVRCCECPNAMSPDIQMFRHRFFPASFNRPKTVMFPHLVPDRYRELMRVAQQWRQLKTMKWHGFGHRSDNPSTGELALFCPACPQPGINVLLSEDESLDEDPSWKYTRSFVMDGNFKAEHLHPIKPFDEVWLSDGLGFMVGNDRYKMHLAEAADTVEKSSCNNHRAVNQANAARHKLESTGIGGVACARHGCFVPHSMVDFQKGERQATSTIPHSRVNHGGSLADK
;
A
#
# COMPACT_ATOMS: atom_id res chain seq x y z
N MET A 1 33.25 22.23 10.33
CA MET A 1 32.11 21.97 9.43
C MET A 1 32.23 20.57 8.85
N VAL A 2 31.12 19.86 8.70
CA VAL A 2 31.06 18.58 7.99
C VAL A 2 30.79 18.87 6.51
N ILE A 3 31.64 18.37 5.63
CA ILE A 3 31.51 18.54 4.18
C ILE A 3 31.31 17.15 3.59
N VAL A 4 30.23 16.97 2.84
CA VAL A 4 29.93 15.69 2.19
C VAL A 4 30.00 15.89 0.68
N ASP A 5 30.86 15.11 0.04
CA ASP A 5 31.02 15.09 -1.41
C ASP A 5 31.14 13.64 -1.93
N LYS A 6 31.47 13.50 -3.22
CA LYS A 6 31.63 12.19 -3.87
C LYS A 6 32.77 11.32 -3.31
N SER A 7 33.75 11.91 -2.62
CA SER A 7 34.89 11.21 -2.02
C SER A 7 34.62 10.77 -0.58
N GLY A 8 33.60 11.33 0.07
CA GLY A 8 33.13 10.88 1.38
C GLY A 8 32.71 12.03 2.29
N VAL A 9 32.86 11.79 3.59
CA VAL A 9 32.51 12.73 4.65
C VAL A 9 33.79 13.30 5.25
N HIS A 10 33.96 14.62 5.14
CA HIS A 10 35.14 15.34 5.58
C HIS A 10 34.80 16.26 6.75
N ARG A 11 35.71 16.38 7.71
CA ARG A 11 35.62 17.37 8.79
C ARG A 11 36.69 18.43 8.56
N LEU A 12 36.27 19.60 8.09
CA LEU A 12 37.16 20.70 7.79
C LEU A 12 36.75 21.93 8.61
N GLU A 13 37.76 22.67 9.08
CA GLU A 13 37.52 23.98 9.67
C GLU A 13 37.23 24.97 8.54
N VAL A 14 36.03 25.55 8.55
CA VAL A 14 35.65 26.59 7.59
C VAL A 14 35.20 27.78 8.41
N ARG A 15 35.90 28.90 8.21
CA ARG A 15 35.61 30.18 8.84
C ARG A 15 34.93 31.08 7.84
N CYS A 16 33.74 31.57 8.20
CA CYS A 16 33.09 32.63 7.45
C CYS A 16 33.78 33.97 7.77
N CYS A 17 33.68 34.91 6.85
CA CYS A 17 34.11 36.29 7.07
C CYS A 17 33.26 36.94 8.17
N GLU A 18 33.91 37.62 9.11
CA GLU A 18 33.28 38.31 10.25
C GLU A 18 33.43 39.85 10.17
N CYS A 19 33.76 40.39 8.99
CA CYS A 19 33.86 41.84 8.79
C CYS A 19 32.51 42.55 9.08
N PRO A 20 32.50 43.85 9.42
CA PRO A 20 31.28 44.58 9.83
C PRO A 20 30.11 44.55 8.83
N ASN A 21 30.39 44.38 7.54
CA ASN A 21 29.40 44.28 6.46
C ASN A 21 29.40 42.88 5.80
N ALA A 22 29.91 41.86 6.48
CA ALA A 22 29.91 40.50 5.97
C ALA A 22 28.46 39.98 5.91
N MET A 23 28.17 39.19 4.87
CA MET A 23 26.88 38.53 4.75
C MET A 23 26.72 37.44 5.80
N SER A 24 25.50 36.95 5.98
CA SER A 24 25.27 35.79 6.85
C SER A 24 26.03 34.53 6.37
N PRO A 25 26.43 33.64 7.30
CA PRO A 25 27.24 32.46 6.98
C PRO A 25 26.69 31.58 5.85
N ASP A 26 25.37 31.40 5.79
CA ASP A 26 24.67 30.64 4.75
C ASP A 26 24.83 31.27 3.36
N ILE A 27 24.69 32.60 3.25
CA ILE A 27 24.88 33.32 1.98
C ILE A 27 26.35 33.24 1.54
N GLN A 28 27.29 33.41 2.48
CA GLN A 28 28.70 33.23 2.18
C GLN A 28 28.98 31.81 1.64
N MET A 29 28.39 30.79 2.25
CA MET A 29 28.50 29.40 1.78
C MET A 29 27.93 29.21 0.37
N PHE A 30 26.74 29.73 0.08
CA PHE A 30 26.16 29.65 -1.27
C PHE A 30 27.04 30.31 -2.33
N ARG A 31 27.66 31.45 -2.02
CA ARG A 31 28.61 32.12 -2.94
C ARG A 31 29.83 31.25 -3.24
N HIS A 32 30.22 30.39 -2.30
CA HIS A 32 31.28 29.39 -2.47
C HIS A 32 30.77 28.01 -2.93
N ARG A 33 29.50 27.92 -3.39
CA ARG A 33 28.84 26.68 -3.83
C ARG A 33 28.75 25.58 -2.77
N PHE A 34 28.90 25.94 -1.51
CA PHE A 34 28.55 25.08 -0.39
C PHE A 34 27.05 25.17 -0.17
N PHE A 35 26.34 24.04 -0.23
CA PHE A 35 24.90 23.99 0.03
C PHE A 35 24.68 23.52 1.47
N PRO A 36 24.42 24.44 2.43
CA PRO A 36 24.25 24.06 3.81
C PRO A 36 22.98 23.24 4.02
N ALA A 37 23.05 22.24 4.89
CA ALA A 37 21.88 21.46 5.32
C ALA A 37 20.93 22.26 6.22
N SER A 38 21.38 23.41 6.75
CA SER A 38 20.61 24.31 7.60
C SER A 38 21.09 25.76 7.45
N PHE A 39 20.19 26.73 7.42
CA PHE A 39 20.53 28.13 7.16
C PHE A 39 21.02 28.90 8.40
N ASN A 40 20.43 28.68 9.58
CA ASN A 40 20.74 29.52 10.76
C ASN A 40 22.13 29.26 11.37
N ARG A 41 22.57 27.99 11.38
CA ARG A 41 23.86 27.55 11.94
C ARG A 41 24.43 26.40 11.12
N PRO A 42 24.94 26.68 9.91
CA PRO A 42 25.40 25.64 9.00
C PRO A 42 26.57 24.87 9.61
N LYS A 43 26.30 23.63 10.01
CA LYS A 43 27.32 22.68 10.48
C LYS A 43 27.69 21.64 9.43
N THR A 44 26.82 21.45 8.45
CA THR A 44 26.98 20.47 7.37
C THR A 44 26.70 21.14 6.04
N VAL A 45 27.56 20.89 5.04
CA VAL A 45 27.39 21.35 3.67
C VAL A 45 27.50 20.18 2.71
N MET A 46 26.75 20.26 1.62
CA MET A 46 26.61 19.24 0.59
C MET A 46 26.90 19.87 -0.78
N PHE A 47 27.12 19.02 -1.78
CA PHE A 47 27.23 19.44 -3.18
C PHE A 47 26.27 18.64 -4.06
N PRO A 48 24.97 18.99 -4.09
CA PRO A 48 23.96 18.20 -4.82
C PRO A 48 24.29 18.00 -6.30
N HIS A 49 24.96 18.98 -6.91
CA HIS A 49 25.39 18.93 -8.31
C HIS A 49 26.56 17.97 -8.59
N LEU A 50 27.31 17.56 -7.57
CA LEU A 50 28.42 16.60 -7.70
C LEU A 50 27.98 15.16 -7.40
N VAL A 51 26.80 14.98 -6.81
CA VAL A 51 26.26 13.68 -6.43
C VAL A 51 25.27 13.26 -7.51
N PRO A 52 25.48 12.14 -8.20
CA PRO A 52 24.49 11.60 -9.13
C PRO A 52 23.16 11.38 -8.42
N ASP A 53 22.04 11.69 -9.08
CA ASP A 53 20.72 11.35 -8.56
C ASP A 53 20.59 9.82 -8.46
N ARG A 54 20.48 9.32 -7.22
CA ARG A 54 20.29 7.90 -6.88
C ARG A 54 18.90 7.62 -6.32
N TYR A 55 17.97 8.54 -6.48
CA TYR A 55 16.62 8.42 -5.89
C TYR A 55 15.93 7.13 -6.33
N ARG A 56 16.06 6.75 -7.61
CA ARG A 56 15.45 5.52 -8.15
C ARG A 56 16.03 4.26 -7.52
N GLU A 57 17.35 4.20 -7.39
CA GLU A 57 18.06 3.08 -6.75
C GLU A 57 17.69 2.97 -5.27
N LEU A 58 17.66 4.10 -4.55
CA LEU A 58 17.24 4.14 -3.14
C LEU A 58 15.78 3.72 -2.97
N MET A 59 14.89 4.13 -3.87
CA MET A 59 13.48 3.69 -3.85
C MET A 59 13.34 2.19 -4.05
N ARG A 60 14.12 1.58 -4.96
CA ARG A 60 14.13 0.12 -5.15
C ARG A 60 14.64 -0.61 -3.90
N VAL A 61 15.75 -0.13 -3.31
CA VAL A 61 16.29 -0.70 -2.07
C VAL A 61 15.27 -0.58 -0.93
N ALA A 62 14.61 0.57 -0.80
CA ALA A 62 13.57 0.78 0.20
C ALA A 62 12.35 -0.13 -0.01
N GLN A 63 11.93 -0.38 -1.25
CA GLN A 63 10.87 -1.34 -1.58
C GLN A 63 11.26 -2.78 -1.17
N GLN A 64 12.45 -3.24 -1.59
CA GLN A 64 12.95 -4.57 -1.22
C GLN A 64 13.08 -4.73 0.31
N TRP A 65 13.61 -3.71 0.98
CA TRP A 65 13.71 -3.70 2.44
C TRP A 65 12.35 -3.81 3.11
N ARG A 66 11.34 -3.05 2.65
CA ARG A 66 9.97 -3.15 3.19
C ARG A 66 9.39 -4.55 3.00
N GLN A 67 9.59 -5.17 1.83
CA GLN A 67 9.13 -6.54 1.58
C GLN A 67 9.80 -7.53 2.54
N LEU A 68 11.12 -7.47 2.70
CA LEU A 68 11.86 -8.33 3.64
C LEU A 68 11.40 -8.12 5.08
N LYS A 69 11.10 -6.87 5.47
CA LYS A 69 10.57 -6.53 6.79
C LYS A 69 9.19 -7.12 7.01
N THR A 70 8.28 -7.03 6.03
CA THR A 70 6.96 -7.66 6.08
C THR A 70 7.08 -9.17 6.23
N MET A 71 7.88 -9.83 5.39
CA MET A 71 8.14 -11.28 5.48
C MET A 71 8.65 -11.66 6.86
N LYS A 72 9.64 -10.92 7.40
CA LYS A 72 10.18 -11.17 8.74
C LYS A 72 9.12 -11.00 9.83
N TRP A 73 8.30 -9.96 9.77
CA TRP A 73 7.27 -9.69 10.78
C TRP A 73 6.17 -10.75 10.79
N HIS A 74 5.85 -11.34 9.64
CA HIS A 74 4.90 -12.45 9.53
C HIS A 74 5.54 -13.84 9.75
N GLY A 75 6.81 -13.90 10.15
CA GLY A 75 7.50 -15.15 10.47
C GLY A 75 8.09 -15.90 9.27
N PHE A 76 8.07 -15.34 8.07
CA PHE A 76 8.62 -15.93 6.84
C PHE A 76 10.11 -15.63 6.61
N GLY A 77 10.82 -15.06 7.60
CA GLY A 77 12.24 -14.71 7.44
C GLY A 77 13.21 -15.91 7.45
N HIS A 78 12.82 -17.03 8.07
CA HIS A 78 13.66 -18.24 8.23
C HIS A 78 12.94 -19.53 7.82
N ARG A 79 11.78 -19.40 7.19
CA ARG A 79 10.94 -20.50 6.72
C ARG A 79 11.32 -20.87 5.30
N SER A 80 11.21 -22.15 4.97
CA SER A 80 11.44 -22.65 3.59
C SER A 80 10.19 -22.54 2.72
N ASP A 81 9.02 -22.41 3.33
CA ASP A 81 7.74 -22.23 2.65
C ASP A 81 7.42 -20.75 2.41
N ASN A 82 6.65 -20.50 1.35
CA ASN A 82 6.17 -19.17 0.99
C ASN A 82 4.84 -18.87 1.68
N PRO A 83 4.54 -17.59 1.99
CA PRO A 83 3.24 -17.19 2.50
C PRO A 83 2.14 -17.57 1.51
N SER A 84 1.02 -18.02 2.08
CA SER A 84 -0.22 -18.22 1.35
C SER A 84 -0.93 -16.89 1.09
N THR A 85 -1.99 -16.98 0.29
CA THR A 85 -2.86 -15.86 -0.07
C THR A 85 -3.36 -15.09 1.16
N GLY A 86 -3.12 -13.79 1.20
CA GLY A 86 -3.54 -12.89 2.29
C GLY A 86 -2.77 -13.03 3.61
N GLU A 87 -1.80 -13.95 3.71
CA GLU A 87 -1.12 -14.27 4.98
C GLU A 87 -0.15 -13.17 5.47
N LEU A 88 0.28 -12.28 4.56
CA LEU A 88 1.07 -11.09 4.89
C LEU A 88 0.20 -9.89 5.30
N ALA A 89 -1.08 -10.09 5.59
CA ALA A 89 -1.99 -9.07 6.07
C ALA A 89 -2.64 -9.49 7.39
N LEU A 90 -2.74 -8.55 8.33
CA LEU A 90 -3.44 -8.75 9.59
C LEU A 90 -4.87 -8.25 9.45
N PHE A 91 -5.85 -9.10 9.78
CA PHE A 91 -7.23 -8.67 9.94
C PHE A 91 -7.45 -7.92 11.26
N CYS A 92 -8.64 -7.35 11.45
CA CYS A 92 -9.03 -6.60 12.64
C CYS A 92 -8.83 -7.40 13.93
N PRO A 93 -7.90 -7.02 14.82
CA PRO A 93 -7.62 -7.77 16.05
C PRO A 93 -8.78 -7.70 17.05
N ALA A 94 -9.62 -6.67 16.97
CA ALA A 94 -10.78 -6.48 17.84
C ALA A 94 -12.04 -7.19 17.35
N CYS A 95 -12.09 -7.62 16.08
CA CYS A 95 -13.22 -8.40 15.59
C CYS A 95 -13.14 -9.85 16.11
N PRO A 96 -14.29 -10.49 16.35
CA PRO A 96 -14.31 -11.91 16.67
C PRO A 96 -13.75 -12.72 15.50
N GLN A 97 -12.73 -13.53 15.78
CA GLN A 97 -12.07 -14.43 14.86
C GLN A 97 -12.00 -15.82 15.52
N PRO A 98 -13.02 -16.68 15.27
CA PRO A 98 -13.04 -18.04 15.77
C PRO A 98 -11.75 -18.80 15.41
N GLY A 99 -11.16 -19.47 16.40
CA GLY A 99 -9.89 -20.19 16.26
C GLY A 99 -8.63 -19.31 16.30
N ILE A 100 -8.77 -17.98 16.40
CA ILE A 100 -7.64 -17.04 16.53
C ILE A 100 -7.70 -16.32 17.87
N ASN A 101 -8.74 -15.50 18.09
CA ASN A 101 -8.92 -14.72 19.32
C ASN A 101 -10.26 -15.03 20.03
N VAL A 102 -11.03 -15.97 19.48
CA VAL A 102 -12.25 -16.52 20.09
C VAL A 102 -12.08 -18.04 20.14
N LEU A 103 -12.11 -18.60 21.34
CA LEU A 103 -12.17 -20.05 21.55
C LEU A 103 -13.62 -20.49 21.39
N LEU A 104 -13.87 -21.44 20.50
CA LEU A 104 -15.15 -22.12 20.40
C LEU A 104 -15.12 -23.30 21.37
N SER A 105 -15.89 -23.25 22.46
CA SER A 105 -16.07 -24.40 23.36
C SER A 105 -17.21 -25.29 22.90
N GLU A 106 -17.03 -26.60 22.99
CA GLU A 106 -18.05 -27.62 22.67
C GLU A 106 -19.28 -27.57 23.62
N ASP A 107 -19.13 -26.92 24.79
CA ASP A 107 -20.13 -26.85 25.87
C ASP A 107 -21.19 -25.73 25.73
N GLU A 108 -21.25 -24.98 24.62
CA GLU A 108 -22.40 -24.10 24.34
C GLU A 108 -23.58 -24.94 23.82
N SER A 109 -24.17 -25.71 24.72
CA SER A 109 -25.35 -26.53 24.49
C SER A 109 -26.59 -25.69 24.13
N LEU A 110 -26.94 -25.71 22.84
CA LEU A 110 -28.24 -26.17 22.30
C LEU A 110 -29.58 -25.46 22.63
N ASP A 111 -29.66 -24.19 23.06
CA ASP A 111 -30.99 -23.53 23.14
C ASP A 111 -31.15 -22.17 22.41
N GLU A 112 -30.06 -21.47 22.05
CA GLU A 112 -30.13 -20.27 21.21
C GLU A 112 -28.90 -20.25 20.29
N ASP A 113 -29.08 -20.21 18.97
CA ASP A 113 -27.98 -20.01 18.02
C ASP A 113 -27.30 -18.65 18.29
N PRO A 114 -26.12 -18.60 18.95
CA PRO A 114 -25.50 -17.35 19.35
C PRO A 114 -24.61 -16.80 18.24
N SER A 115 -24.78 -17.25 16.99
CA SER A 115 -24.01 -16.83 15.81
C SER A 115 -23.87 -15.30 15.69
N TRP A 116 -24.88 -14.55 16.12
CA TRP A 116 -24.88 -13.09 16.18
C TRP A 116 -23.72 -12.48 17.01
N LYS A 117 -23.24 -13.18 18.05
CA LYS A 117 -22.12 -12.74 18.90
C LYS A 117 -20.81 -12.67 18.12
N TYR A 118 -20.66 -13.50 17.09
CA TYR A 118 -19.47 -13.59 16.25
C TYR A 118 -19.65 -12.90 14.89
N THR A 119 -20.81 -12.29 14.66
CA THR A 119 -21.10 -11.57 13.41
C THR A 119 -20.15 -10.38 13.24
N ARG A 120 -19.54 -10.32 12.06
CA ARG A 120 -18.71 -9.21 11.61
C ARG A 120 -19.49 -8.40 10.58
N SER A 121 -19.45 -7.09 10.72
CA SER A 121 -20.00 -6.15 9.74
C SER A 121 -18.88 -5.62 8.87
N PHE A 122 -19.10 -5.59 7.57
CA PHE A 122 -18.14 -5.13 6.58
C PHE A 122 -18.70 -3.93 5.81
N VAL A 123 -17.83 -3.01 5.45
CA VAL A 123 -18.11 -1.89 4.54
C VAL A 123 -17.16 -1.97 3.37
N MET A 124 -17.64 -1.58 2.19
CA MET A 124 -16.82 -1.44 1.00
C MET A 124 -16.74 0.03 0.63
N ASP A 125 -15.55 0.50 0.29
CA ASP A 125 -15.33 1.86 -0.21
C ASP A 125 -14.32 1.86 -1.36
N GLY A 126 -14.42 2.90 -2.19
CA GLY A 126 -13.67 3.07 -3.43
C GLY A 126 -12.91 4.39 -3.49
N ASN A 127 -11.60 4.34 -3.70
CA ASN A 127 -10.79 5.52 -4.00
C ASN A 127 -10.52 5.65 -5.50
N PHE A 128 -11.26 6.54 -6.14
CA PHE A 128 -11.19 6.86 -7.58
C PHE A 128 -10.09 7.84 -7.99
N LYS A 129 -9.21 8.22 -7.06
CA LYS A 129 -8.05 9.08 -7.34
C LYS A 129 -6.75 8.28 -7.36
N ALA A 130 -6.79 7.01 -6.96
CA ALA A 130 -5.66 6.08 -7.03
C ALA A 130 -5.52 5.53 -8.46
N GLU A 131 -5.12 6.39 -9.37
CA GLU A 131 -4.99 6.05 -10.79
C GLU A 131 -3.65 5.34 -11.06
N HIS A 132 -3.68 4.21 -11.76
CA HIS A 132 -2.49 3.51 -12.25
C HIS A 132 -2.37 3.68 -13.77
N LEU A 133 -1.23 4.17 -14.24
CA LEU A 133 -0.92 4.31 -15.66
C LEU A 133 -0.46 2.96 -16.21
N HIS A 134 -0.73 2.71 -17.49
CA HIS A 134 -0.12 1.56 -18.15
C HIS A 134 1.42 1.64 -18.09
N PRO A 135 2.11 0.55 -17.73
CA PRO A 135 3.55 0.52 -17.72
C PRO A 135 4.11 0.63 -19.13
N ILE A 136 5.25 1.33 -19.25
CA ILE A 136 5.97 1.45 -20.53
C ILE A 136 6.50 0.07 -20.98
N LYS A 137 6.85 -0.78 -20.02
CA LYS A 137 7.37 -2.14 -20.25
C LYS A 137 6.66 -3.15 -19.35
N PRO A 138 5.49 -3.66 -19.74
CA PRO A 138 4.70 -4.58 -18.91
C PRO A 138 5.46 -5.86 -18.51
N PHE A 139 6.34 -6.36 -19.39
CA PHE A 139 7.10 -7.59 -19.14
C PHE A 139 8.23 -7.43 -18.10
N ASP A 140 8.62 -6.19 -17.78
CA ASP A 140 9.65 -5.91 -16.76
C ASP A 140 9.03 -5.72 -15.37
N GLU A 141 7.71 -5.82 -15.22
CA GLU A 141 7.03 -5.64 -13.94
C GLU A 141 7.21 -6.83 -13.01
N VAL A 142 7.70 -6.55 -11.79
CA VAL A 142 7.89 -7.55 -10.74
C VAL A 142 6.95 -7.24 -9.59
N TRP A 143 6.00 -8.13 -9.36
CA TRP A 143 5.05 -8.05 -8.26
C TRP A 143 5.63 -8.74 -7.02
N LEU A 144 5.93 -7.96 -5.99
CA LEU A 144 6.59 -8.49 -4.77
C LEU A 144 5.65 -9.23 -3.82
N SER A 145 4.35 -8.93 -3.89
CA SER A 145 3.36 -9.43 -2.93
C SER A 145 1.99 -9.66 -3.56
N ASP A 146 1.96 -10.14 -4.81
CA ASP A 146 0.72 -10.37 -5.55
C ASP A 146 -0.20 -11.35 -4.81
N GLY A 147 -1.37 -10.88 -4.36
CA GLY A 147 -2.30 -11.71 -3.58
C GLY A 147 -1.86 -12.07 -2.16
N LEU A 148 -0.64 -11.72 -1.73
CA LEU A 148 -0.10 -12.17 -0.44
C LEU A 148 -0.57 -11.31 0.75
N GLY A 149 -1.04 -10.09 0.49
CA GLY A 149 -1.48 -9.14 1.52
C GLY A 149 -2.95 -8.76 1.37
N PHE A 150 -3.24 -7.46 1.40
CA PHE A 150 -4.61 -6.96 1.28
C PHE A 150 -5.15 -7.00 -0.15
N MET A 151 -4.30 -6.86 -1.17
CA MET A 151 -4.70 -6.91 -2.58
C MET A 151 -5.05 -8.34 -3.00
N VAL A 152 -6.08 -8.49 -3.82
CA VAL A 152 -6.37 -9.75 -4.54
C VAL A 152 -5.28 -10.00 -5.58
N GLY A 153 -4.97 -11.28 -5.81
CA GLY A 153 -3.97 -11.67 -6.81
C GLY A 153 -4.42 -11.31 -8.23
N ASN A 154 -3.51 -10.79 -9.05
CA ASN A 154 -3.82 -10.22 -10.37
C ASN A 154 -4.50 -11.23 -11.31
N ASP A 155 -3.90 -12.41 -11.48
CA ASP A 155 -4.42 -13.44 -12.38
C ASP A 155 -5.82 -13.88 -11.98
N ARG A 156 -6.00 -14.11 -10.68
CA ARG A 156 -7.28 -14.50 -10.10
C ARG A 156 -8.35 -13.43 -10.32
N TYR A 157 -7.98 -12.17 -10.13
CA TYR A 157 -8.89 -11.05 -10.32
C TYR A 157 -9.27 -10.88 -11.80
N LYS A 158 -8.34 -11.06 -12.73
CA LYS A 158 -8.61 -11.06 -14.17
C LYS A 158 -9.56 -12.17 -14.61
N MET A 159 -9.40 -13.38 -14.06
CA MET A 159 -10.34 -14.48 -14.30
C MET A 159 -11.76 -14.12 -13.83
N HIS A 160 -11.88 -13.58 -12.62
CA HIS A 160 -13.17 -13.12 -12.08
C HIS A 160 -13.82 -12.05 -12.96
N LEU A 161 -13.05 -11.05 -13.41
CA LEU A 161 -13.55 -10.00 -14.31
C LEU A 161 -14.01 -10.54 -15.68
N ALA A 162 -13.44 -11.64 -16.17
CA ALA A 162 -13.84 -12.25 -17.42
C ALA A 162 -15.19 -13.00 -17.31
N GLU A 163 -15.49 -13.55 -16.14
CA GLU A 163 -16.73 -14.27 -15.85
C GLU A 163 -17.87 -13.34 -15.40
N ALA A 164 -17.54 -12.24 -14.73
CA ALA A 164 -18.51 -11.33 -14.16
C ALA A 164 -19.30 -10.59 -15.26
N ALA A 165 -20.62 -10.78 -15.28
CA ALA A 165 -21.50 -10.04 -16.18
C ALA A 165 -21.64 -8.59 -15.71
N ASP A 166 -21.25 -7.63 -16.56
CA ASP A 166 -21.38 -6.20 -16.29
C ASP A 166 -22.77 -5.70 -16.75
N THR A 167 -23.64 -5.36 -15.80
CA THR A 167 -24.83 -4.55 -16.08
C THR A 167 -24.48 -3.07 -15.99
N VAL A 168 -24.42 -2.41 -17.14
CA VAL A 168 -24.25 -0.95 -17.19
C VAL A 168 -25.55 -0.30 -16.71
N GLU A 169 -25.57 0.14 -15.46
CA GLU A 169 -26.65 1.00 -14.96
C GLU A 169 -26.57 2.36 -15.63
N LYS A 170 -27.48 2.62 -16.58
CA LYS A 170 -27.67 3.96 -17.12
C LYS A 170 -28.46 4.77 -16.09
N SER A 171 -27.82 5.72 -15.42
CA SER A 171 -28.54 6.68 -14.59
C SER A 171 -29.45 7.53 -15.47
N SER A 172 -30.76 7.54 -15.19
CA SER A 172 -31.74 8.42 -15.87
C SER A 172 -31.65 9.88 -15.42
N CYS A 173 -30.81 10.19 -14.43
CA CYS A 173 -30.69 11.52 -13.85
C CYS A 173 -29.58 12.34 -14.53
N ASN A 174 -29.96 13.53 -15.02
CA ASN A 174 -29.14 14.39 -15.87
C ASN A 174 -27.92 15.03 -15.16
N ASN A 175 -27.77 14.90 -13.83
CA ASN A 175 -26.79 15.66 -13.05
C ASN A 175 -25.92 14.84 -12.07
N HIS A 176 -25.82 13.51 -12.23
CA HIS A 176 -24.90 12.69 -11.43
C HIS A 176 -23.46 12.76 -11.96
N ARG A 177 -22.80 13.89 -11.72
CA ARG A 177 -21.41 14.14 -12.16
C ARG A 177 -20.42 13.11 -11.62
N ALA A 178 -20.62 12.62 -10.38
CA ALA A 178 -19.76 11.61 -9.76
C ALA A 178 -19.80 10.28 -10.51
N VAL A 179 -21.00 9.77 -10.83
CA VAL A 179 -21.19 8.51 -11.56
C VAL A 179 -20.69 8.64 -12.99
N ASN A 180 -21.04 9.74 -13.67
CA ASN A 180 -20.63 9.98 -15.05
C ASN A 180 -19.11 10.16 -15.19
N GLN A 181 -18.44 10.74 -14.18
CA GLN A 181 -16.99 10.93 -14.18
C GLN A 181 -16.23 9.65 -13.81
N ALA A 182 -16.76 8.83 -12.89
CA ALA A 182 -16.18 7.53 -12.55
C ALA A 182 -16.27 6.52 -13.71
N ASN A 183 -17.33 6.59 -14.52
CA ASN A 183 -17.54 5.72 -15.68
C ASN A 183 -16.85 6.19 -16.98
N ALA A 184 -16.15 7.33 -16.96
CA ALA A 184 -15.46 7.84 -18.13
C ALA A 184 -14.24 6.97 -18.46
N ALA A 185 -14.23 6.36 -19.65
CA ALA A 185 -13.10 5.55 -20.11
C ALA A 185 -11.85 6.42 -20.31
N ARG A 186 -10.75 6.05 -19.65
CA ARG A 186 -9.45 6.71 -19.79
C ARG A 186 -8.43 5.75 -20.37
N HIS A 187 -8.17 5.85 -21.68
CA HIS A 187 -7.32 4.93 -22.44
C HIS A 187 -5.84 4.84 -22.00
N LYS A 188 -5.39 5.74 -21.12
CA LYS A 188 -4.00 5.77 -20.62
C LYS A 188 -3.82 5.05 -19.28
N LEU A 189 -4.92 4.71 -18.61
CA LEU A 189 -4.90 4.13 -17.27
C LEU A 189 -5.17 2.62 -17.35
N GLU A 190 -4.35 1.86 -16.62
CA GLU A 190 -4.62 0.45 -16.33
C GLU A 190 -5.66 0.30 -15.22
N SER A 191 -5.64 1.19 -14.22
CA SER A 191 -6.67 1.28 -13.21
C SER A 191 -7.07 2.72 -12.94
N THR A 192 -8.35 2.92 -12.67
CA THR A 192 -9.01 4.21 -12.41
C THR A 192 -9.18 4.48 -10.91
N GLY A 193 -8.85 3.51 -10.07
CA GLY A 193 -9.03 3.58 -8.64
C GLY A 193 -8.78 2.24 -7.97
N ILE A 194 -8.99 2.20 -6.66
CA ILE A 194 -8.87 1.00 -5.83
C ILE A 194 -10.11 0.88 -4.95
N GLY A 195 -10.68 -0.32 -4.86
CA GLY A 195 -11.73 -0.67 -3.92
C GLY A 195 -11.19 -1.56 -2.81
N GLY A 196 -11.76 -1.42 -1.62
CA GLY A 196 -11.40 -2.27 -0.49
C GLY A 196 -12.59 -2.53 0.41
N VAL A 197 -12.56 -3.69 1.05
CA VAL A 197 -13.48 -4.03 2.13
C VAL A 197 -12.78 -3.83 3.46
N ALA A 198 -13.45 -3.17 4.39
CA ALA A 198 -12.98 -2.96 5.74
C ALA A 198 -14.03 -3.44 6.74
N CYS A 199 -13.58 -3.75 7.96
CA CYS A 199 -14.47 -3.90 9.09
C CYS A 199 -15.23 -2.59 9.32
N ALA A 200 -16.57 -2.65 9.34
CA ALA A 200 -17.44 -1.51 9.56
C ALA A 200 -17.22 -0.84 10.93
N ARG A 201 -16.83 -1.62 11.95
CA ARG A 201 -16.70 -1.14 13.33
C ARG A 201 -15.36 -0.48 13.61
N HIS A 202 -14.28 -1.00 13.01
CA HIS A 202 -12.92 -0.63 13.37
C HIS A 202 -12.08 -0.11 12.19
N GLY A 203 -12.63 -0.11 10.97
CA GLY A 203 -11.94 0.40 9.78
C GLY A 203 -10.73 -0.42 9.33
N CYS A 204 -10.48 -1.60 9.92
CA CYS A 204 -9.37 -2.46 9.48
C CYS A 204 -9.74 -3.13 8.16
N PHE A 205 -8.86 -3.01 7.16
CA PHE A 205 -9.03 -3.69 5.87
C PHE A 205 -9.07 -5.21 6.05
N VAL A 206 -9.90 -5.86 5.23
CA VAL A 206 -9.97 -7.31 5.16
C VAL A 206 -8.80 -7.78 4.29
N PRO A 207 -8.00 -8.77 4.75
CA PRO A 207 -6.97 -9.39 3.91
C PRO A 207 -7.54 -9.94 2.60
N HIS A 208 -6.76 -9.86 1.53
CA HIS A 208 -7.12 -10.39 0.21
C HIS A 208 -8.49 -9.91 -0.32
N SER A 209 -8.83 -8.64 -0.08
CA SER A 209 -10.13 -8.08 -0.47
C SER A 209 -10.04 -6.68 -1.09
N MET A 210 -8.84 -6.23 -1.47
CA MET A 210 -8.67 -4.97 -2.20
C MET A 210 -8.43 -5.26 -3.68
N VAL A 211 -9.04 -4.45 -4.54
CA VAL A 211 -9.11 -4.69 -5.99
C VAL A 211 -8.94 -3.39 -6.78
N ASP A 212 -8.34 -3.49 -7.96
CA ASP A 212 -8.19 -2.36 -8.87
C ASP A 212 -9.44 -2.13 -9.71
N PHE A 213 -9.91 -0.88 -9.75
CA PHE A 213 -11.06 -0.48 -10.55
C PHE A 213 -10.66 -0.25 -12.00
N GLN A 214 -11.19 -1.04 -12.93
CA GLN A 214 -10.92 -0.87 -14.36
C GLN A 214 -11.65 0.34 -14.96
N LYS A 215 -12.90 0.58 -14.55
CA LYS A 215 -13.70 1.77 -14.92
C LYS A 215 -14.74 2.05 -13.82
N GLY A 216 -14.40 2.91 -12.86
CA GLY A 216 -15.32 3.26 -11.78
C GLY A 216 -15.75 2.06 -10.91
N GLU A 217 -16.80 2.26 -10.12
CA GLU A 217 -17.43 1.23 -9.28
C GLU A 217 -18.36 0.37 -10.16
N ARG A 218 -17.80 -0.66 -10.80
CA ARG A 218 -18.60 -1.72 -11.43
C ARG A 218 -18.99 -2.75 -10.38
N GLN A 219 -20.24 -3.21 -10.38
CA GLN A 219 -20.66 -4.28 -9.49
C GLN A 219 -19.80 -5.54 -9.62
N ALA A 220 -19.35 -5.87 -10.84
CA ALA A 220 -18.41 -6.96 -11.13
C ALA A 220 -17.09 -6.84 -10.36
N THR A 221 -16.63 -5.62 -10.10
CA THR A 221 -15.42 -5.35 -9.31
C THR A 221 -15.69 -5.45 -7.81
N SER A 222 -16.91 -5.11 -7.39
CA SER A 222 -17.32 -5.10 -5.98
C SER A 222 -17.67 -6.48 -5.42
N THR A 223 -18.03 -7.43 -6.27
CA THR A 223 -18.07 -8.86 -5.91
C THR A 223 -16.65 -9.42 -5.87
N ILE A 224 -15.88 -9.03 -4.84
CA ILE A 224 -14.61 -9.70 -4.54
C ILE A 224 -14.90 -11.20 -4.43
N PRO A 225 -14.12 -12.09 -5.07
CA PRO A 225 -14.27 -13.52 -4.89
C PRO A 225 -14.00 -13.86 -3.43
N HIS A 226 -15.06 -13.85 -2.61
CA HIS A 226 -15.09 -14.41 -1.27
C HIS A 226 -14.96 -15.93 -1.37
N SER A 227 -13.87 -16.44 -1.94
CA SER A 227 -13.46 -17.79 -1.62
C SER A 227 -12.88 -17.72 -0.22
N ARG A 228 -13.63 -18.22 0.76
CA ARG A 228 -13.11 -18.68 2.04
C ARG A 228 -12.02 -17.75 2.59
N VAL A 229 -12.41 -16.58 3.10
CA VAL A 229 -11.70 -16.07 4.28
C VAL A 229 -11.73 -17.24 5.23
N ASN A 230 -10.57 -17.89 5.47
CA ASN A 230 -10.45 -19.08 6.29
C ASN A 230 -11.27 -18.85 7.57
N HIS A 231 -12.47 -19.42 7.61
CA HIS A 231 -13.09 -19.80 8.85
C HIS A 231 -12.12 -20.85 9.38
N GLY A 232 -11.28 -20.47 10.35
CA GLY A 232 -10.39 -21.40 11.01
C GLY A 232 -11.22 -22.62 11.42
N GLY A 233 -10.96 -23.73 10.73
CA GLY A 233 -11.85 -24.87 10.69
C GLY A 233 -11.35 -25.87 9.66
N SER A 234 -10.15 -26.38 9.88
CA SER A 234 -9.72 -27.65 9.29
C SER A 234 -10.63 -28.75 9.83
N LEU A 235 -11.75 -29.00 9.18
CA LEU A 235 -12.42 -30.29 9.23
C LEU A 235 -12.04 -31.02 7.95
N ALA A 236 -11.32 -32.11 8.18
CA ALA A 236 -10.80 -33.02 7.18
C ALA A 236 -11.91 -33.50 6.24
N ASP A 237 -11.68 -33.36 4.93
CA ASP A 237 -12.40 -34.14 3.93
C ASP A 237 -11.74 -35.53 3.83
N LYS A 238 -12.53 -36.55 4.17
CA LYS A 238 -12.47 -37.86 3.53
C LYS A 238 -13.31 -37.82 2.25
#